data_AF-A0A6J1TRT4-F1
#
_entry.id   AF-A0A6J1TRT4-F1
#
_cell.length_a   1.000
_cell.length_b   1.000
_cell.length_c   1.000
_cell.angle_alpha   90.00
_cell.angle_beta   90.00
_cell.angle_gamma   90.00
#
_symmetry.space_group_name_H-M   'P 1'
#
loop_
_entity.id
_entity.type
_entity.pdbx_description
1 polymer ?
#
loop_
_entity_poly.entity_id
_entity_poly.type
_entity_poly.pdbx_seq_one_letter_code
_entity_poly.pdbx_strand_id
1 'polypeptide(L)'
;METSDDPQIELLLQPWASVCFSEPTKLMAKAWFCDSSYILLLSDLSNMWYESANTEVIQQRSKELNKRLTAPVASILNCLRNLLSPLLEGKENSSVSFSCQLSSSTLILHMKSELLGLPFYWDFHCGAAPLEMMSRHLLRPLMAMSLGLHDQVQELASLLLQKDAEIEDYRESGATLSLERLKTEPFKEESFLHTFETKTLPQACCLGDGRLFTSNLKSLYLAVTQQQARAACKRHQAEPEDPGSLNHAATQDPTEKSIDLPVTEEKTETQLPSAQHLEEATVPSSQAQKAQMPVVKTKRKKAKGLFG
;
A
#
# COMPACT_ATOMS: atom_id res chain seq x y z
N MET A 1 6.58 18.94 -12.32
CA MET A 1 6.25 17.74 -11.54
C MET A 1 5.80 18.27 -10.21
N GLU A 2 4.51 18.58 -10.10
CA GLU A 2 3.91 19.11 -8.86
C GLU A 2 3.79 17.95 -7.88
N THR A 3 4.67 17.93 -6.89
CA THR A 3 4.48 17.12 -5.69
C THR A 3 3.28 17.71 -4.98
N SER A 4 2.23 16.91 -4.82
CA SER A 4 1.05 17.31 -4.06
C SER A 4 1.47 17.57 -2.61
N ASP A 5 1.38 18.81 -2.14
CA ASP A 5 1.70 19.21 -0.75
C ASP A 5 0.74 18.60 0.31
N ASP A 6 -0.02 17.55 -0.03
CA ASP A 6 -0.90 16.87 0.91
C ASP A 6 -0.05 15.94 1.80
N PRO A 7 0.09 16.23 3.10
CA PRO A 7 0.91 15.44 4.01
C PRO A 7 0.43 13.98 4.13
N GLN A 8 -0.84 13.71 3.82
CA GLN A 8 -1.39 12.35 3.79
C GLN A 8 -0.94 11.57 2.56
N ILE A 9 -0.75 12.23 1.41
CA ILE A 9 -0.14 11.61 0.22
C ILE A 9 1.33 11.33 0.51
N GLU A 10 2.05 12.29 1.08
CA GLU A 10 3.47 12.10 1.38
C GLU A 10 3.73 10.97 2.38
N LEU A 11 2.89 10.82 3.43
CA LEU A 11 2.93 9.66 4.33
C LEU A 11 2.56 8.34 3.63
N LEU A 12 1.60 8.37 2.69
CA LEU A 12 1.22 7.18 1.93
C LEU A 12 2.40 6.64 1.10
N LEU A 13 3.23 7.54 0.57
CA LEU A 13 4.43 7.23 -0.21
C LEU A 13 5.62 6.77 0.64
N GLN A 14 5.54 6.85 1.97
CA GLN A 14 6.56 6.27 2.85
C GLN A 14 6.41 4.75 2.96
N PRO A 15 7.53 4.00 2.92
CA PRO A 15 7.49 2.55 3.10
C PRO A 15 7.22 2.20 4.57
N TRP A 16 6.61 1.04 4.78
CA TRP A 16 6.58 0.42 6.10
C TRP A 16 7.95 -0.17 6.45
N ALA A 17 8.35 0.00 7.70
CA ALA A 17 9.56 -0.54 8.29
C ALA A 17 9.23 -1.36 9.52
N SER A 18 9.88 -2.51 9.69
CA SER A 18 9.82 -3.27 10.94
C SER A 18 10.80 -2.67 11.93
N VAL A 19 10.31 -2.22 13.07
CA VAL A 19 11.07 -1.51 14.09
C VAL A 19 10.88 -2.14 15.46
N CYS A 20 11.97 -2.24 16.23
CA CYS A 20 11.93 -2.66 17.62
C CYS A 20 12.25 -1.45 18.49
N PHE A 21 11.23 -0.83 19.09
CA PHE A 21 11.42 0.32 19.97
C PHE A 21 11.78 -0.11 21.40
N SER A 22 11.19 -1.19 21.88
CA SER A 22 11.53 -1.76 23.19
C SER A 22 11.20 -3.24 23.17
N GLU A 23 12.15 -4.11 23.49
CA GLU A 23 11.86 -5.54 23.59
C GLU A 23 10.79 -5.79 24.68
N PRO A 24 9.80 -6.67 24.43
CA PRO A 24 9.62 -7.54 23.25
C PRO A 24 8.77 -6.94 22.11
N THR A 25 8.44 -5.65 22.17
CA THR A 25 7.46 -5.00 21.27
C THR A 25 8.09 -4.62 19.94
N LYS A 26 7.71 -5.37 18.89
CA LYS A 26 8.01 -5.03 17.50
C LYS A 26 6.80 -4.42 16.83
N LEU A 27 7.01 -3.34 16.10
CA LEU A 27 5.98 -2.62 15.39
C LEU A 27 6.37 -2.45 13.92
N MET A 28 5.37 -2.30 13.08
CA MET A 28 5.52 -1.68 11.78
C MET A 28 5.36 -0.18 11.94
N ALA A 29 6.27 0.59 11.37
CA ALA A 29 6.27 2.05 11.44
C ALA A 29 6.51 2.66 10.07
N LYS A 30 5.92 3.84 9.87
CA LYS A 30 6.34 4.78 8.83
C LYS A 30 6.10 6.20 9.29
N ALA A 31 6.95 7.11 8.83
CA ALA A 31 6.91 8.49 9.25
C ALA A 31 7.25 9.42 8.10
N TRP A 32 6.64 10.60 8.10
CA TRP A 32 6.95 11.68 7.18
C TRP A 32 7.25 12.95 7.98
N PHE A 33 8.28 13.68 7.56
CA PHE A 33 8.75 14.91 8.21
C PHE A 33 8.86 16.00 7.16
N CYS A 34 8.35 17.18 7.46
CA CYS A 34 8.66 18.43 6.76
C CYS A 34 9.28 19.44 7.73
N ASP A 35 9.42 20.70 7.33
CA ASP A 35 10.06 21.73 8.16
C ASP A 35 9.14 22.31 9.25
N SER A 36 7.83 22.03 9.19
CA SER A 36 6.81 22.58 10.09
C SER A 36 5.93 21.54 10.78
N SER A 37 5.99 20.27 10.36
CA SER A 37 5.19 19.19 10.94
C SER A 37 5.81 17.82 10.71
N TYR A 38 5.30 16.82 11.43
CA TYR A 38 5.52 15.42 11.12
C TYR A 38 4.23 14.62 11.26
N ILE A 39 4.25 13.45 10.63
CA ILE A 39 3.24 12.42 10.81
C ILE A 39 3.94 11.09 11.08
N LEU A 40 3.48 10.37 12.11
CA LEU A 40 3.95 9.04 12.47
C LEU A 40 2.77 8.06 12.49
N LEU A 41 2.96 6.91 11.86
CA LEU A 41 1.99 5.82 11.84
C LEU A 41 2.65 4.53 12.31
N LEU A 42 2.03 3.86 13.27
CA LEU A 42 2.51 2.66 13.94
C LEU A 42 1.45 1.55 13.89
N SER A 43 1.86 0.29 13.77
CA SER A 43 0.97 -0.86 13.88
C SER A 43 1.68 -2.06 14.48
N ASP A 44 0.97 -2.81 15.33
CA ASP A 44 1.38 -4.13 15.83
C ASP A 44 0.67 -5.27 15.06
N LEU A 45 0.11 -4.97 13.86
CA LEU A 45 -0.75 -5.84 13.05
C LEU A 45 -2.14 -6.14 13.63
N SER A 46 -2.43 -5.72 14.86
CA SER A 46 -3.75 -5.87 15.49
C SER A 46 -4.46 -4.52 15.59
N ASN A 47 -3.70 -3.50 15.96
CA ASN A 47 -4.09 -2.12 16.17
C ASN A 47 -3.20 -1.20 15.32
N MET A 48 -3.65 0.04 15.19
CA MET A 48 -2.91 1.08 14.51
C MET A 48 -3.00 2.37 15.30
N TRP A 49 -1.86 3.03 15.47
CA TRP A 49 -1.74 4.29 16.18
C TRP A 49 -1.15 5.35 15.27
N TYR A 50 -1.57 6.59 15.52
CA TYR A 50 -1.28 7.73 14.68
C TYR A 50 -0.99 8.96 15.52
N GLU A 51 0.01 9.72 15.11
CA GLU A 51 0.25 11.08 15.60
C GLU A 51 0.51 12.01 14.42
N SER A 52 -0.06 13.22 14.49
CA SER A 52 0.39 14.37 13.71
C SER A 52 0.68 15.52 14.65
N ALA A 53 1.85 16.13 14.47
CA ALA A 53 2.27 17.28 15.25
C ALA A 53 2.68 18.42 14.31
N ASN A 54 2.07 19.58 14.52
CA ASN A 54 2.40 20.82 13.84
C ASN A 54 3.42 21.63 14.66
N THR A 55 3.73 22.83 14.18
CA THR A 55 4.74 23.72 14.77
C THR A 55 4.43 24.06 16.24
N GLU A 56 3.16 24.30 16.57
CA GLU A 56 2.72 24.64 17.92
C GLU A 56 2.93 23.46 18.88
N VAL A 57 2.47 22.26 18.50
CA VAL A 57 2.66 21.04 19.30
C VAL A 57 4.14 20.74 19.50
N ILE A 58 4.93 20.87 18.43
CA ILE A 58 6.37 20.57 18.48
C ILE A 58 7.09 21.55 19.41
N GLN A 59 6.80 22.84 19.28
CA GLN A 59 7.44 23.86 20.09
C GLN A 59 7.07 23.72 21.57
N GLN A 60 5.79 23.47 21.87
CA GLN A 60 5.33 23.27 23.24
C GLN A 60 5.98 22.04 23.86
N ARG A 61 5.95 20.90 23.17
CA ARG A 61 6.53 19.64 23.66
C ARG A 61 8.04 19.75 23.86
N SER A 62 8.74 20.42 22.94
CA SER A 62 10.18 20.67 23.10
C SER A 62 10.49 21.50 24.34
N LYS A 63 9.69 22.53 24.65
CA LYS A 63 9.89 23.36 25.86
C LYS A 63 9.63 22.57 27.14
N GLU A 64 8.63 21.69 27.12
CA GLU A 64 8.26 20.85 28.27
C GLU A 64 9.34 19.79 28.58
N LEU A 65 9.77 19.06 27.55
CA LEU A 65 10.73 17.96 27.68
C LEU A 65 12.19 18.43 27.76
N ASN A 66 12.52 19.53 27.08
CA ASN A 66 13.87 20.05 26.97
C ASN A 66 13.95 21.51 27.44
N LYS A 67 13.70 21.74 28.74
CA LYS A 67 13.61 23.09 29.35
C LYS A 67 14.77 24.05 29.09
N ARG A 68 15.95 23.54 28.72
CA ARG A 68 17.16 24.33 28.42
C ARG A 68 17.45 24.47 26.93
N LEU A 69 16.64 23.84 26.06
CA LEU A 69 16.83 23.85 24.62
C LEU A 69 16.00 24.97 24.00
N THR A 70 16.67 25.92 23.35
CA THR A 70 16.05 26.92 22.50
C THR A 70 16.50 26.66 21.07
N ALA A 71 15.64 26.01 20.28
CA ALA A 71 15.91 25.69 18.88
C ALA A 71 14.68 26.00 18.01
N PRO A 72 14.87 26.39 16.74
CA PRO A 72 13.78 26.48 15.78
C PRO A 72 13.12 25.11 15.56
N VAL A 73 11.82 25.11 15.27
CA VAL A 73 11.03 23.89 15.02
C VAL A 73 11.63 23.05 13.89
N ALA A 74 12.06 23.67 12.79
CA ALA A 74 12.72 22.99 11.68
C ALA A 74 13.99 22.23 12.11
N SER A 75 14.78 22.79 13.04
CA SER A 75 15.98 22.13 13.58
C SER A 75 15.64 20.92 14.44
N ILE A 76 14.57 21.03 15.24
CA ILE A 76 14.04 19.92 16.05
C ILE A 76 13.54 18.81 15.13
N LEU A 77 12.73 19.15 14.12
CA LEU A 77 12.22 18.19 13.13
C LEU A 77 13.34 17.48 12.36
N ASN A 78 14.35 18.22 11.93
CA ASN A 78 15.53 17.63 11.28
C ASN A 78 16.28 16.68 12.22
N CYS A 79 16.39 17.03 13.51
CA CYS A 79 16.97 16.15 14.52
C CYS A 79 16.15 14.86 14.68
N LEU A 80 14.83 14.96 14.87
CA LEU A 80 13.94 13.79 14.97
C LEU A 80 14.02 12.90 13.74
N ARG A 81 14.02 13.48 12.54
CA ARG A 81 14.20 12.75 11.28
C ARG A 81 15.52 11.97 11.26
N ASN A 82 16.63 12.61 11.63
CA ASN A 82 17.95 11.96 11.62
C ASN A 82 18.06 10.83 12.65
N LEU A 83 17.35 10.94 13.76
CA LEU A 83 17.33 9.91 14.81
C LEU A 83 16.46 8.70 14.42
N LEU A 84 15.33 8.93 13.74
CA LEU A 84 14.39 7.88 13.33
C LEU A 84 14.71 7.25 11.96
N SER A 85 15.33 7.96 11.03
CA SER A 85 15.59 7.43 9.67
C SER A 85 16.40 6.13 9.67
N PRO A 86 17.50 5.99 10.44
CA PRO A 86 18.24 4.73 10.51
C PRO A 86 17.35 3.57 10.98
N LEU A 87 16.50 3.83 11.99
CA LEU A 87 15.58 2.82 12.52
C LEU A 87 14.53 2.40 11.48
N LEU A 88 13.96 3.35 10.74
CA LEU A 88 13.01 3.09 9.65
C LEU A 88 13.67 2.43 8.41
N GLU A 89 14.99 2.55 8.28
CA GLU A 89 15.78 1.81 7.30
C GLU A 89 16.14 0.39 7.76
N GLY A 90 15.80 0.02 9.00
CA GLY A 90 16.13 -1.28 9.59
C GLY A 90 17.56 -1.36 10.11
N LYS A 91 18.23 -0.22 10.33
CA LYS A 91 19.56 -0.15 10.94
C LYS A 91 19.39 0.03 12.45
N GLU A 92 20.23 -0.66 13.22
CA GLU A 92 20.32 -0.42 14.66
C GLU A 92 20.96 0.95 14.91
N ASN A 93 20.35 1.76 15.78
CA ASN A 93 20.88 3.05 16.17
C ASN A 93 21.26 3.03 17.65
N SER A 94 22.53 2.75 17.94
CA SER A 94 23.04 2.68 19.32
C SER A 94 23.04 4.02 20.07
N SER A 95 22.83 5.13 19.35
CA SER A 95 22.81 6.48 19.93
C SER A 95 21.45 6.91 20.49
N VAL A 96 20.41 6.09 20.31
CA VAL A 96 19.04 6.41 20.73
C VAL A 96 18.46 5.28 21.57
N SER A 97 17.96 5.64 22.74
CA SER A 97 17.20 4.75 23.61
C SER A 97 15.71 5.02 23.42
N PHE A 98 14.96 3.97 23.13
CA PHE A 98 13.51 4.02 23.00
C PHE A 98 12.85 3.23 24.13
N SER A 99 11.69 3.70 24.60
CA SER A 99 10.79 2.92 25.43
C SER A 99 9.35 3.15 25.00
N CYS A 100 8.54 2.10 25.04
CA CYS A 100 7.15 2.13 24.57
C CYS A 100 6.19 1.86 25.72
N GLN A 101 5.20 2.72 25.89
CA GLN A 101 4.07 2.52 26.79
C GLN A 101 2.81 2.29 25.95
N LEU A 102 2.30 1.06 26.01
CA LEU A 102 1.12 0.65 25.27
C LEU A 102 -0.11 0.61 26.18
N SER A 103 -1.19 1.26 25.76
CA SER A 103 -2.51 1.12 26.37
C SER A 103 -3.53 0.69 25.31
N SER A 104 -4.76 0.40 25.73
CA SER A 104 -5.83 -0.03 24.81
C SER A 104 -6.24 1.01 23.76
N SER A 105 -5.91 2.29 23.95
CA SER A 105 -6.32 3.37 23.05
C SER A 105 -5.18 4.34 22.66
N THR A 106 -4.04 4.24 23.33
CA THR A 106 -2.91 5.13 23.13
C THR A 106 -1.59 4.37 23.15
N LEU A 107 -0.62 4.88 22.39
CA LEU A 107 0.75 4.43 22.38
C LEU A 107 1.63 5.65 22.60
N ILE A 108 2.42 5.64 23.67
CA ILE A 108 3.43 6.68 23.94
C ILE A 108 4.81 6.08 23.69
N LEU A 109 5.53 6.63 22.71
CA LEU A 109 6.89 6.25 22.39
C LEU A 109 7.83 7.31 22.95
N HIS A 110 8.55 6.96 23.99
CA HIS A 110 9.59 7.80 24.57
C HIS A 110 10.91 7.57 23.83
N MET A 111 11.55 8.67 23.45
CA MET A 111 12.83 8.70 22.79
C MET A 111 13.80 9.53 23.62
N LYS A 112 14.95 8.95 23.92
CA LYS A 112 16.07 9.62 24.56
C LYS A 112 17.30 9.50 23.68
N SER A 113 17.92 10.62 23.35
CA SER A 113 19.17 10.66 22.61
C SER A 113 20.13 11.68 23.23
N GLU A 114 21.32 11.78 22.64
CA GLU A 114 22.28 12.84 22.94
C GLU A 114 22.43 13.76 21.71
N LEU A 115 22.34 15.06 21.92
CA LEU A 115 22.53 16.09 20.91
C LEU A 115 23.66 17.01 21.37
N LEU A 116 24.82 16.93 20.72
CA LEU A 116 26.02 17.73 21.02
C LEU A 116 26.46 17.65 22.51
N GLY A 117 26.45 16.45 23.11
CA GLY A 117 26.81 16.28 24.53
C GLY A 117 25.67 16.52 25.51
N LEU A 118 24.49 16.96 25.05
CA LEU A 118 23.34 17.25 25.90
C LEU A 118 22.24 16.21 25.71
N PRO A 119 21.55 15.81 26.80
CA PRO A 119 20.44 14.88 26.69
C PRO A 119 19.26 15.56 25.98
N PHE A 120 18.72 14.88 24.97
CA PHE A 120 17.55 15.28 24.21
C PHE A 120 16.43 14.25 24.41
N TYR A 121 15.23 14.73 24.72
CA TYR A 121 14.06 13.91 24.99
C TYR A 121 12.92 14.25 24.05
N TRP A 122 12.21 13.23 23.58
CA TRP A 122 11.01 13.39 22.78
C TRP A 122 10.02 12.27 23.06
N ASP A 123 8.75 12.62 23.21
CA ASP A 123 7.68 11.66 23.38
C ASP A 123 6.71 11.77 22.21
N PHE A 124 6.49 10.69 21.46
CA PHE A 124 5.44 10.60 20.44
C PHE A 124 4.15 10.12 21.11
N HIS A 125 3.09 10.92 21.03
CA HIS A 125 1.80 10.62 21.64
C HIS A 125 0.82 10.16 20.56
N CYS A 126 0.81 8.85 20.30
CA CYS A 126 0.02 8.26 19.23
C CYS A 126 -1.35 7.83 19.77
N GLY A 127 -2.42 8.40 19.24
CA GLY A 127 -3.80 7.96 19.51
C GLY A 127 -4.20 6.82 18.58
N ALA A 128 -5.34 6.17 18.86
CA ALA A 128 -5.93 5.20 17.93
C ALA A 128 -6.14 5.83 16.55
N ALA A 129 -5.63 5.17 15.50
CA ALA A 129 -5.71 5.69 14.16
C ALA A 129 -7.13 5.56 13.60
N PRO A 130 -7.64 6.58 12.87
CA PRO A 130 -8.95 6.49 12.21
C PRO A 130 -9.01 5.34 11.20
N LEU A 131 -10.21 4.77 10.99
CA LEU A 131 -10.44 3.69 10.03
C LEU A 131 -9.96 4.04 8.60
N GLU A 132 -10.11 5.30 8.19
CA GLU A 132 -9.61 5.77 6.88
C GLU A 132 -8.09 5.63 6.75
N MET A 133 -7.33 5.82 7.83
CA MET A 133 -5.88 5.60 7.80
C MET A 133 -5.56 4.12 7.57
N MET A 134 -6.30 3.21 8.21
CA MET A 134 -6.08 1.77 8.02
C MET A 134 -6.44 1.37 6.59
N SER A 135 -7.57 1.88 6.09
CA SER A 135 -8.05 1.67 4.73
C SER A 135 -7.01 2.13 3.69
N ARG A 136 -6.50 3.36 3.84
CA ARG A 136 -5.60 4.00 2.89
C ARG A 136 -4.16 3.46 2.97
N HIS A 137 -3.65 3.11 4.15
CA HIS A 137 -2.24 2.76 4.35
C HIS A 137 -1.98 1.24 4.42
N LEU A 138 -3.02 0.42 4.61
CA LEU A 138 -2.90 -1.04 4.65
C LEU A 138 -3.90 -1.73 3.72
N LEU A 139 -5.21 -1.58 3.94
CA LEU A 139 -6.22 -2.41 3.25
C LEU A 139 -6.17 -2.26 1.72
N ARG A 140 -6.32 -1.02 1.21
CA ARG A 140 -6.33 -0.76 -0.23
C ARG A 140 -4.99 -1.11 -0.89
N PRO A 141 -3.82 -0.75 -0.34
CA PRO A 141 -2.54 -1.21 -0.88
C PRO A 141 -2.42 -2.73 -0.91
N LEU A 142 -2.73 -3.43 0.19
CA LEU A 142 -2.59 -4.89 0.28
C LEU A 142 -3.52 -5.60 -0.72
N MET A 143 -4.77 -5.17 -0.86
CA MET A 143 -5.69 -5.73 -1.88
C MET A 143 -5.15 -5.55 -3.30
N ALA A 144 -4.64 -4.35 -3.64
CA ALA A 144 -4.07 -4.09 -4.95
C ALA A 144 -2.76 -4.87 -5.19
N MET A 145 -1.94 -5.07 -4.16
CA MET A 145 -0.75 -5.93 -4.22
C MET A 145 -1.14 -7.39 -4.46
N SER A 146 -2.17 -7.90 -3.79
CA SER A 146 -2.66 -9.27 -3.99
C SER A 146 -3.14 -9.49 -5.42
N LEU A 147 -3.89 -8.53 -6.00
CA LEU A 147 -4.28 -8.58 -7.41
C LEU A 147 -3.06 -8.56 -8.33
N GLY A 148 -2.11 -7.64 -8.12
CA GLY A 148 -0.90 -7.57 -8.94
C GLY A 148 -0.01 -8.81 -8.85
N LEU A 149 0.08 -9.44 -7.68
CA LEU A 149 0.79 -10.71 -7.51
C LEU A 149 0.06 -11.87 -8.18
N HIS A 150 -1.27 -11.89 -8.15
CA HIS A 150 -2.06 -12.88 -8.87
C HIS A 150 -1.84 -12.77 -10.39
N ASP A 151 -1.88 -11.55 -10.93
CA ASP A 151 -1.60 -11.30 -12.36
C ASP A 151 -0.18 -11.75 -12.74
N GLN A 152 0.82 -11.50 -11.89
CA GLN A 152 2.19 -12.00 -12.10
C GLN A 152 2.26 -13.53 -12.17
N VAL A 153 1.52 -14.24 -11.30
CA VAL A 153 1.47 -15.71 -11.33
C VAL A 153 0.88 -16.20 -12.66
N GLN A 154 -0.18 -15.56 -13.15
CA GLN A 154 -0.80 -15.91 -14.43
C GLN A 154 0.13 -15.64 -15.63
N GLU A 155 0.82 -14.50 -15.64
CA GLU A 155 1.83 -14.19 -16.68
C GLU A 155 2.98 -15.20 -16.68
N LEU A 156 3.47 -15.58 -15.50
CA LEU A 156 4.52 -16.60 -15.36
C LEU A 156 4.05 -17.99 -15.80
N ALA A 157 2.81 -18.37 -15.47
CA ALA A 157 2.21 -19.62 -15.93
C ALA A 157 2.13 -19.67 -17.47
N SER A 158 1.67 -18.59 -18.10
CA SER A 158 1.65 -18.48 -19.57
C SER A 158 3.05 -18.58 -20.18
N LEU A 159 4.05 -17.95 -19.55
CA LEU A 159 5.44 -18.02 -20.02
C LEU A 159 6.01 -19.44 -19.92
N LEU A 160 5.69 -20.18 -18.85
CA LEU A 160 6.10 -21.58 -18.68
C LEU A 160 5.46 -22.48 -19.74
N LEU A 161 4.18 -22.31 -20.02
CA LEU A 161 3.50 -23.06 -21.09
C LEU A 161 4.11 -22.77 -22.47
N GLN A 162 4.48 -21.52 -22.75
CA GLN A 162 5.18 -21.17 -23.98
C GLN A 162 6.56 -21.85 -24.07
N LYS A 163 7.26 -21.98 -22.94
CA LYS A 163 8.55 -22.67 -22.87
C LYS A 163 8.42 -24.18 -23.05
N ASP A 164 7.37 -24.79 -22.51
CA ASP A 164 7.10 -26.21 -22.75
C ASP A 164 6.77 -26.50 -24.22
N ALA A 165 6.01 -25.62 -24.88
CA ALA A 165 5.75 -25.73 -26.32
C ALA A 165 7.05 -25.61 -27.14
N GLU A 166 7.95 -24.70 -26.77
CA GLU A 166 9.27 -24.57 -27.40
C GLU A 166 10.12 -25.85 -27.19
N ILE A 167 10.10 -26.44 -25.99
CA ILE A 167 10.81 -27.70 -25.70
C ILE A 167 10.24 -28.85 -26.54
N GLU A 168 8.93 -28.93 -26.70
CA GLU A 168 8.31 -29.98 -27.51
C GLU A 168 8.63 -29.83 -28.99
N ASP A 169 8.63 -28.60 -29.54
CA ASP A 169 9.05 -28.34 -30.92
C ASP A 169 10.49 -28.82 -31.21
N TYR A 170 11.41 -28.60 -30.27
CA TYR A 170 12.78 -29.14 -30.41
C TYR A 170 12.78 -30.68 -30.45
N ARG A 171 11.95 -31.33 -29.62
CA ARG A 171 11.86 -32.80 -29.58
C ARG A 171 11.25 -33.36 -30.86
N GLU A 172 10.18 -32.74 -31.35
CA GLU A 172 9.52 -33.11 -32.62
C GLU A 172 10.46 -32.90 -33.82
N SER A 173 11.32 -31.87 -33.77
CA SER A 173 12.36 -31.59 -34.75
C SER A 173 13.57 -32.54 -34.67
N GLY A 174 13.57 -33.51 -33.76
CA GLY A 174 14.62 -34.52 -33.60
C GLY A 174 15.83 -34.09 -32.77
N ALA A 175 15.75 -32.96 -32.06
CA ALA A 175 16.80 -32.56 -31.13
C ALA A 175 16.82 -33.50 -29.92
N THR A 176 18.02 -33.90 -29.50
CA THR A 176 18.22 -34.74 -28.31
C THR A 176 18.96 -33.97 -27.23
N LEU A 177 18.54 -34.16 -25.98
CA LEU A 177 19.20 -33.58 -24.82
C LEU A 177 20.54 -34.28 -24.58
N SER A 178 21.62 -33.50 -24.50
CA SER A 178 22.94 -34.02 -24.15
C SER A 178 23.08 -34.38 -22.66
N LEU A 179 22.26 -33.76 -21.81
CA LEU A 179 22.24 -33.97 -20.35
C LEU A 179 20.81 -34.22 -19.89
N GLU A 180 20.45 -35.49 -19.64
CA GLU A 180 19.10 -35.88 -19.24
C GLU A 180 18.62 -35.19 -17.95
N ARG A 181 19.52 -34.90 -17.01
CA ARG A 181 19.18 -34.21 -15.74
C ARG A 181 18.62 -32.79 -15.91
N LEU A 182 18.74 -32.20 -17.11
CA LEU A 182 18.20 -30.87 -17.41
C LEU A 182 16.76 -30.93 -17.91
N LYS A 183 16.23 -32.13 -18.18
CA LYS A 183 14.84 -32.32 -18.58
C LYS A 183 13.93 -31.90 -17.43
N THR A 184 13.00 -30.99 -17.71
CA THR A 184 11.92 -30.62 -16.80
C THR A 184 10.65 -31.37 -17.17
N GLU A 185 9.80 -31.62 -16.18
CA GLU A 185 8.43 -32.08 -16.44
C GLU A 185 7.58 -30.92 -16.98
N PRO A 186 6.63 -31.16 -17.91
CA PRO A 186 5.74 -30.12 -18.40
C PRO A 186 4.97 -29.46 -17.26
N PHE A 187 4.90 -28.13 -17.29
CA PHE A 187 4.20 -27.34 -16.30
C PHE A 187 2.70 -27.61 -16.34
N LYS A 188 2.12 -27.84 -15.15
CA LYS A 188 0.68 -28.03 -14.95
C LYS A 188 0.23 -27.14 -13.82
N GLU A 189 -0.54 -26.10 -14.15
CA GLU A 189 -0.95 -25.07 -13.20
C GLU A 189 -1.72 -25.63 -12.00
N GLU A 190 -2.73 -26.47 -12.23
CA GLU A 190 -3.53 -27.07 -11.16
C GLU A 190 -2.68 -27.89 -10.17
N SER A 191 -1.72 -28.66 -10.70
CA SER A 191 -0.80 -29.45 -9.86
C SER A 191 0.14 -28.56 -9.06
N PHE A 192 0.59 -27.46 -9.65
CA PHE A 192 1.44 -26.47 -8.98
C PHE A 192 0.68 -25.79 -7.84
N LEU A 193 -0.53 -25.30 -8.10
CA LEU A 193 -1.38 -24.64 -7.11
C LEU A 193 -1.72 -25.58 -5.95
N HIS A 194 -2.15 -26.80 -6.24
CA HIS A 194 -2.42 -27.81 -5.21
C HIS A 194 -1.17 -28.10 -4.36
N THR A 195 0.01 -28.20 -4.98
CA THR A 195 1.27 -28.42 -4.25
C THR A 195 1.63 -27.21 -3.38
N PHE A 196 1.43 -26.00 -3.88
CA PHE A 196 1.66 -24.77 -3.14
C PHE A 196 0.72 -24.68 -1.92
N GLU A 197 -0.58 -24.91 -2.11
CA GLU A 197 -1.59 -24.88 -1.03
C GLU A 197 -1.30 -25.90 0.07
N THR A 198 -0.90 -27.12 -0.31
CA THR A 198 -0.70 -28.20 0.65
C THR A 198 0.66 -28.16 1.35
N LYS A 199 1.73 -27.69 0.67
CA LYS A 199 3.10 -27.78 1.19
C LYS A 199 3.73 -26.42 1.54
N THR A 200 3.37 -25.35 0.85
CA THR A 200 4.06 -24.05 0.96
C THR A 200 3.22 -23.01 1.69
N LEU A 201 1.90 -22.97 1.43
CA LEU A 201 0.98 -22.00 2.00
C LEU A 201 1.01 -21.95 3.54
N PRO A 202 1.04 -23.07 4.28
CA PRO A 202 1.08 -23.02 5.75
C PRO A 202 2.27 -22.23 6.31
N GLN A 203 3.43 -22.31 5.65
CA GLN A 203 4.61 -21.55 6.05
C GLN A 203 4.61 -20.13 5.48
N ALA A 204 4.08 -19.93 4.27
CA ALA A 204 4.00 -18.64 3.61
C ALA A 204 3.02 -17.67 4.29
N CYS A 205 1.95 -18.18 4.91
CA CYS A 205 0.94 -17.37 5.60
C CYS A 205 1.35 -16.94 7.03
N CYS A 206 2.50 -17.37 7.53
CA CYS A 206 3.00 -16.95 8.84
C CYS A 206 3.47 -15.48 8.79
N LEU A 207 2.56 -14.55 9.07
CA LEU A 207 2.81 -13.11 9.02
C LEU A 207 3.83 -12.63 10.07
N GLY A 208 3.93 -13.34 11.20
CA GLY A 208 4.86 -13.02 12.28
C GLY A 208 4.70 -11.60 12.80
N ASP A 209 5.81 -10.86 12.85
CA ASP A 209 5.91 -9.45 13.29
C ASP A 209 5.84 -8.46 12.10
N GLY A 210 5.47 -8.91 10.90
CA GLY A 210 5.39 -8.07 9.71
C GLY A 210 6.74 -7.84 9.02
N ARG A 211 7.86 -8.39 9.54
CA ARG A 211 9.20 -8.22 8.95
C ARG A 211 9.25 -8.66 7.49
N LEU A 212 8.66 -9.81 7.14
CA LEU A 212 8.65 -10.32 5.76
C LEU A 212 7.94 -9.37 4.79
N PHE A 213 6.85 -8.72 5.23
CA PHE A 213 6.18 -7.71 4.43
C PHE A 213 7.11 -6.49 4.20
N THR A 214 7.72 -5.98 5.27
CA THR A 214 8.61 -4.80 5.20
C THR A 214 9.94 -5.05 4.48
N SER A 215 10.37 -6.32 4.33
CA SER A 215 11.58 -6.69 3.58
C SER A 215 11.28 -7.07 2.14
N ASN A 216 10.34 -8.00 1.92
CA ASN A 216 10.16 -8.65 0.61
C ASN A 216 9.15 -7.91 -0.28
N LEU A 217 8.14 -7.26 0.33
CA LEU A 217 7.03 -6.64 -0.39
C LEU A 217 7.08 -5.11 -0.39
N LYS A 218 8.12 -4.51 0.20
CA LYS A 218 8.31 -3.06 0.31
C LYS A 218 8.29 -2.34 -1.05
N SER A 219 8.98 -2.88 -2.05
CA SER A 219 9.02 -2.28 -3.40
C SER A 219 7.67 -2.30 -4.09
N LEU A 220 6.96 -3.43 -4.01
CA LEU A 220 5.62 -3.57 -4.58
C LEU A 220 4.61 -2.66 -3.86
N TYR A 221 4.67 -2.59 -2.53
CA TYR A 221 3.86 -1.66 -1.74
C TYR A 221 4.05 -0.22 -2.22
N LEU A 222 5.31 0.24 -2.37
CA LEU A 222 5.61 1.59 -2.88
C LEU A 222 5.09 1.83 -4.29
N ALA A 223 5.24 0.86 -5.19
CA ALA A 223 4.72 0.99 -6.56
C ALA A 223 3.19 1.12 -6.59
N VAL A 224 2.49 0.33 -5.78
CA VAL A 224 1.03 0.36 -5.64
C VAL A 224 0.57 1.68 -5.04
N THR A 225 1.18 2.14 -3.95
CA THR A 225 0.78 3.41 -3.31
C THR A 225 1.07 4.62 -4.19
N GLN A 226 2.16 4.61 -4.96
CA GLN A 226 2.43 5.63 -5.98
C GLN A 226 1.33 5.65 -7.04
N GLN A 227 0.88 4.49 -7.51
CA GLN A 227 -0.19 4.42 -8.50
C GLN A 227 -1.54 4.90 -7.92
N GLN A 228 -1.84 4.55 -6.68
CA GLN A 228 -3.04 5.01 -5.97
C GLN A 228 -3.03 6.51 -5.75
N ALA A 229 -1.89 7.09 -5.35
CA ALA A 229 -1.72 8.53 -5.20
C ALA A 229 -1.93 9.27 -6.54
N ARG A 230 -1.32 8.78 -7.63
CA ARG A 230 -1.53 9.33 -8.98
C ARG A 230 -3.00 9.28 -9.40
N ALA A 231 -3.70 8.18 -9.12
CA ALA A 231 -5.12 8.04 -9.44
C ALA A 231 -6.03 8.94 -8.59
N ALA A 232 -5.62 9.30 -7.37
CA ALA A 232 -6.32 10.27 -6.54
C ALA A 232 -6.13 11.70 -7.08
N CYS A 233 -4.90 12.11 -7.39
CA CYS A 233 -4.60 13.42 -7.97
C CYS A 233 -5.36 13.67 -9.29
N LYS A 234 -5.41 12.66 -10.18
CA LYS A 234 -6.14 12.75 -11.45
C LYS A 234 -7.64 12.98 -11.27
N ARG A 235 -8.24 12.39 -10.23
CA ARG A 235 -9.66 12.59 -9.93
C ARG A 235 -9.95 14.01 -9.45
N HIS A 236 -9.05 14.60 -8.66
CA HIS A 236 -9.20 15.99 -8.19
C HIS A 236 -8.95 17.03 -9.29
N GLN A 237 -8.14 16.73 -10.30
CA GLN A 237 -7.92 17.63 -11.44
C GLN A 237 -9.04 17.58 -12.51
N ALA A 238 -9.88 16.53 -12.48
CA ALA A 238 -10.91 16.29 -13.47
C ALA A 238 -12.29 16.90 -13.11
N GLU A 239 -12.42 17.58 -11.97
CA GLU A 239 -13.59 18.43 -11.69
C GLU A 239 -13.30 19.86 -12.16
N PRO A 240 -13.91 20.33 -13.27
CA PRO A 240 -13.89 21.74 -13.59
C PRO A 240 -14.89 22.44 -12.67
N GLU A 241 -14.44 23.51 -12.01
CA GLU A 241 -15.33 24.51 -11.48
C GLU A 241 -16.28 25.00 -12.59
N ASP A 242 -17.58 24.82 -12.40
CA ASP A 242 -18.60 25.58 -13.11
C ASP A 242 -19.15 26.67 -12.16
N PRO A 243 -18.57 27.88 -12.15
CA PRO A 243 -19.15 29.01 -11.45
C PRO A 243 -20.11 29.73 -12.40
N GLY A 244 -21.32 29.23 -12.61
CA GLY A 244 -22.23 29.99 -13.46
C GLY A 244 -23.55 29.41 -13.91
N SER A 245 -24.42 28.98 -12.99
CA SER A 245 -25.85 29.31 -13.11
C SER A 245 -26.61 28.85 -11.86
N LEU A 246 -27.13 29.79 -11.06
CA LEU A 246 -28.41 29.70 -10.35
C LEU A 246 -28.58 30.95 -9.48
N ASN A 247 -29.09 32.00 -10.10
CA ASN A 247 -29.74 33.19 -9.55
C ASN A 247 -30.76 33.58 -10.64
N HIS A 248 -32.06 33.77 -10.46
CA HIS A 248 -32.97 33.89 -9.35
C HIS A 248 -34.37 33.55 -9.88
N ALA A 249 -35.27 33.06 -9.03
CA ALA A 249 -36.59 33.68 -8.84
C ALA A 249 -37.30 32.98 -7.68
N ALA A 250 -37.18 33.59 -6.51
CA ALA A 250 -38.07 33.35 -5.39
C ALA A 250 -39.48 33.85 -5.72
N THR A 251 -40.52 33.10 -5.37
CA THR A 251 -41.83 33.66 -5.01
C THR A 251 -42.54 32.73 -4.02
N GLN A 252 -42.44 33.11 -2.75
CA GLN A 252 -43.49 33.14 -1.72
C GLN A 252 -44.31 31.87 -1.37
N ASP A 253 -44.04 31.39 -0.16
CA ASP A 253 -44.97 30.77 0.81
C ASP A 253 -46.08 31.80 1.23
N PRO A 254 -47.12 31.50 2.05
CA PRO A 254 -47.36 30.29 2.86
C PRO A 254 -48.83 29.81 2.93
N THR A 255 -49.07 28.55 3.32
CA THR A 255 -50.22 28.28 4.22
C THR A 255 -50.00 27.05 5.11
N GLU A 256 -50.13 27.31 6.39
CA GLU A 256 -50.12 26.42 7.55
C GLU A 256 -51.07 25.21 7.41
N LYS A 257 -50.61 24.04 7.88
CA LYS A 257 -51.18 23.41 9.09
C LYS A 257 -50.43 22.14 9.49
N SER A 258 -49.97 22.14 10.74
CA SER A 258 -49.71 20.94 11.53
C SER A 258 -50.95 20.05 11.60
N ILE A 259 -50.76 18.74 11.71
CA ILE A 259 -51.33 17.88 12.78
C ILE A 259 -50.66 16.50 12.69
N ASP A 260 -50.05 16.13 13.83
CA ASP A 260 -49.80 14.83 14.45
C ASP A 260 -49.63 13.53 13.63
N LEU A 261 -48.49 12.87 13.92
CA LEU A 261 -48.32 11.42 13.95
C LEU A 261 -49.27 10.79 15.00
N PRO A 262 -49.64 9.51 14.82
CA PRO A 262 -48.96 8.55 15.68
C PRO A 262 -48.51 7.27 14.97
N VAL A 263 -47.38 6.81 15.48
CA VAL A 263 -46.79 5.48 15.39
C VAL A 263 -47.81 4.41 15.79
N THR A 264 -47.84 3.27 15.08
CA THR A 264 -48.17 1.97 15.70
C THR A 264 -47.34 0.88 15.03
N GLU A 265 -46.85 0.01 15.90
CA GLU A 265 -45.80 -0.96 15.74
C GLU A 265 -46.27 -2.28 15.08
N GLU A 266 -45.26 -2.99 14.58
CA GLU A 266 -45.03 -4.44 14.75
C GLU A 266 -45.73 -5.51 13.91
N LYS A 267 -44.88 -6.48 13.51
CA LYS A 267 -45.11 -7.92 13.24
C LYS A 267 -45.67 -8.29 11.85
N THR A 268 -45.24 -9.32 11.11
CA THR A 268 -44.28 -10.43 11.27
C THR A 268 -44.17 -11.15 9.91
N GLU A 269 -43.04 -11.82 9.67
CA GLU A 269 -42.81 -13.01 8.80
C GLU A 269 -42.91 -12.96 7.25
N THR A 270 -41.75 -13.29 6.65
CA THR A 270 -41.49 -14.40 5.71
C THR A 270 -42.27 -14.49 4.39
N GLN A 271 -41.57 -14.31 3.25
CA GLN A 271 -41.17 -15.38 2.31
C GLN A 271 -40.77 -14.80 0.94
N LEU A 272 -39.72 -15.38 0.36
CA LEU A 272 -39.35 -15.27 -1.05
C LEU A 272 -40.51 -15.70 -1.98
N PRO A 273 -40.40 -15.32 -3.27
CA PRO A 273 -40.39 -16.36 -4.28
C PRO A 273 -39.23 -16.23 -5.27
N SER A 274 -38.53 -17.35 -5.44
CA SER A 274 -37.73 -17.66 -6.62
C SER A 274 -38.66 -18.17 -7.74
N ALA A 275 -38.41 -17.76 -8.99
CA ALA A 275 -38.42 -18.58 -10.22
C ALA A 275 -38.30 -17.64 -11.44
N GLN A 276 -37.15 -17.66 -12.12
CA GLN A 276 -36.93 -18.29 -13.43
C GLN A 276 -37.59 -17.55 -14.61
N HIS A 277 -36.74 -16.96 -15.45
CA HIS A 277 -36.94 -17.04 -16.90
C HIS A 277 -35.59 -17.24 -17.58
N LEU A 278 -35.47 -18.41 -18.21
CA LEU A 278 -34.46 -18.80 -19.16
C LEU A 278 -34.90 -18.22 -20.51
N GLU A 279 -34.06 -17.46 -21.20
CA GLU A 279 -34.20 -17.29 -22.64
C GLU A 279 -32.81 -17.21 -23.29
N GLU A 280 -32.56 -18.22 -24.09
CA GLU A 280 -31.38 -18.51 -24.87
C GLU A 280 -31.63 -17.98 -26.27
N ALA A 281 -30.82 -17.03 -26.75
CA ALA A 281 -30.80 -16.67 -28.17
C ALA A 281 -29.47 -16.02 -28.59
N THR A 282 -28.63 -16.87 -29.19
CA THR A 282 -27.97 -16.65 -30.49
C THR A 282 -26.88 -15.57 -30.64
N VAL A 283 -25.67 -16.11 -30.87
CA VAL A 283 -24.50 -15.52 -31.52
C VAL A 283 -24.84 -14.81 -32.84
N PRO A 284 -24.11 -13.74 -33.18
CA PRO A 284 -23.59 -13.59 -34.54
C PRO A 284 -22.06 -13.50 -34.55
N SER A 285 -21.50 -14.31 -35.45
CA SER A 285 -20.10 -14.40 -35.82
C SER A 285 -19.69 -13.23 -36.73
N SER A 286 -18.38 -12.97 -36.72
CA SER A 286 -17.56 -12.35 -37.78
C SER A 286 -17.47 -10.83 -37.83
N GLN A 287 -16.29 -10.30 -37.50
CA GLN A 287 -15.44 -9.65 -38.51
C GLN A 287 -13.98 -9.55 -38.04
N ALA A 288 -13.12 -10.30 -38.74
CA ALA A 288 -11.68 -10.21 -38.67
C ALA A 288 -11.20 -8.87 -39.26
N GLN A 289 -10.46 -8.08 -38.50
CA GLN A 289 -9.63 -7.01 -39.05
C GLN A 289 -8.16 -7.31 -38.78
N LYS A 290 -7.47 -7.75 -39.84
CA LYS A 290 -6.02 -7.76 -39.96
C LYS A 290 -5.51 -6.33 -39.80
N ALA A 291 -4.84 -6.01 -38.70
CA ALA A 291 -3.95 -4.87 -38.62
C ALA A 291 -2.54 -5.32 -39.02
N GLN A 292 -2.14 -4.99 -40.24
CA GLN A 292 -0.79 -5.19 -40.78
C GLN A 292 0.18 -4.25 -40.06
N MET A 293 1.23 -4.83 -39.44
CA MET A 293 2.37 -4.07 -38.95
C MET A 293 3.27 -3.59 -40.11
N PRO A 294 3.81 -2.36 -40.07
CA PRO A 294 4.77 -1.90 -41.06
C PRO A 294 6.15 -2.52 -40.84
N VAL A 295 6.64 -3.19 -41.88
CA VAL A 295 7.99 -3.76 -41.97
C VAL A 295 9.01 -2.62 -42.08
N VAL A 296 9.77 -2.38 -41.01
CA VAL A 296 10.99 -1.56 -41.07
C VAL A 296 12.18 -2.48 -41.37
N LYS A 297 12.71 -2.33 -42.59
CA LYS A 297 13.94 -3.00 -43.04
C LYS A 297 15.15 -2.40 -42.32
N THR A 298 15.79 -3.15 -41.43
CA THR A 298 17.14 -2.83 -40.92
C THR A 298 18.16 -3.85 -41.41
N LYS A 299 19.27 -3.31 -41.93
CA LYS A 299 20.35 -4.02 -42.63
C LYS A 299 21.12 -4.95 -41.68
N ARG A 300 21.40 -6.17 -42.14
CA ARG A 300 22.33 -7.14 -41.52
C ARG A 300 23.71 -6.51 -41.31
N LYS A 301 24.18 -6.44 -40.06
CA LYS A 301 25.61 -6.32 -39.73
C LYS A 301 26.15 -7.72 -39.39
N LYS A 302 27.25 -8.09 -40.04
CA LYS A 302 27.98 -9.36 -39.87
C LYS A 302 28.50 -9.48 -38.44
N ALA A 303 28.26 -10.62 -37.80
CA ALA A 303 28.96 -11.03 -36.59
C ALA A 303 30.40 -11.44 -36.94
N LYS A 304 31.39 -10.81 -36.30
CA LYS A 304 32.75 -11.35 -36.19
C LYS A 304 32.73 -12.31 -35.00
N GLY A 305 32.97 -13.59 -35.24
CA GLY A 305 33.29 -14.54 -34.18
C GLY A 305 34.70 -14.31 -33.64
N LEU A 306 34.92 -14.76 -32.41
CA LEU A 306 36.21 -15.08 -31.77
C LEU A 306 35.81 -15.81 -30.46
N PHE A 307 35.99 -17.13 -30.33
CA PHE A 307 37.27 -17.70 -29.89
C PHE A 307 38.49 -16.93 -30.37
N GLY A 308 39.03 -16.17 -29.42
CA GLY A 308 40.24 -15.35 -29.42
C GLY A 308 40.16 -14.38 -28.26
#